data_AF-A0A7V8WWV8-F1
#
_entry.id   AF-A0A7V8WWV8-F1
#
_cell.length_a   1.000
_cell.length_b   1.000
_cell.length_c   1.000
_cell.angle_alpha   90.00
_cell.angle_beta   90.00
_cell.angle_gamma   90.00
#
_symmetry.space_group_name_H-M   'P 1'
#
loop_
_entity.id
_entity.type
_entity.pdbx_description
1 polymer ?
#
loop_
_entity_poly.entity_id
_entity_poly.type
_entity_poly.pdbx_seq_one_letter_code
_entity_poly.pdbx_strand_id
1 'polypeptide(L)' 'MIKDPNSGDRMGGTFLDPGDSFATFVDLEPGRYGLACFLPGTAGTHASEGMAVEMEVG' A
#
# COMPACT_ATOMS: atom_id res chain seq x y z
N MET A 1 12.20 2.81 -13.10
CA MET A 1 10.75 2.65 -13.35
C MET A 1 10.46 1.17 -13.43
N ILE A 2 10.14 0.53 -12.31
CA ILE A 2 9.85 -0.90 -12.26
C ILE A 2 8.52 -1.11 -12.98
N LYS A 3 8.58 -1.76 -14.15
CA LYS A 3 7.43 -2.16 -14.98
C LYS A 3 7.03 -3.61 -14.68
N ASP A 4 6.88 -3.97 -13.41
CA ASP A 4 6.17 -5.19 -13.07
C ASP A 4 4.78 -4.78 -12.53
N PRO A 5 3.72 -4.91 -13.34
CA PRO A 5 2.36 -4.55 -12.93
C PRO A 5 1.83 -5.40 -11.76
N ASN A 6 2.52 -6.49 -11.40
CA ASN A 6 2.12 -7.41 -10.35
C ASN A 6 2.90 -7.22 -9.04
N SER A 7 3.73 -6.17 -8.94
CA SER A 7 4.48 -5.86 -7.71
C SER A 7 3.53 -5.48 -6.56
N GLY A 8 2.44 -4.78 -6.88
CA GLY A 8 1.42 -4.39 -5.91
C GLY A 8 0.44 -5.50 -5.55
N ASP A 9 0.10 -6.35 -6.53
CA ASP A 9 -0.94 -7.39 -6.40
C ASP A 9 -0.65 -8.40 -5.28
N ARG A 10 0.63 -8.60 -4.92
CA ARG A 10 1.00 -9.53 -3.83
C ARG A 10 0.77 -9.00 -2.42
N MET A 11 0.52 -7.70 -2.26
CA MET A 11 0.28 -7.06 -0.95
C MET A 11 -1.09 -6.41 -0.82
N GLY A 12 -2.02 -6.67 -1.75
CA GLY A 12 -3.35 -6.05 -1.74
C GLY A 12 -3.29 -4.53 -1.98
N GLY A 13 -2.42 -4.06 -2.88
CA GLY A 13 -2.32 -2.64 -3.24
C GLY A 13 -1.75 -2.45 -4.64
N THR A 14 -1.75 -1.23 -5.17
CA THR A 14 -1.02 -0.92 -6.41
C THR A 14 -0.56 0.53 -6.39
N PHE A 15 0.28 0.92 -7.35
CA PHE A 15 0.64 2.31 -7.57
C PHE A 15 -0.42 2.98 -8.44
N LEU A 16 -0.82 4.19 -8.05
CA LEU A 16 -1.82 4.98 -8.76
C LEU A 16 -1.24 6.34 -9.13
N ASP A 17 -1.55 6.80 -10.33
CA ASP A 17 -1.28 8.17 -10.75
C ASP A 17 -2.35 9.11 -10.16
N PRO A 18 -2.09 10.43 -10.07
CA PRO A 18 -3.07 11.39 -9.56
C PRO A 18 -4.38 11.38 -10.38
N GLY A 19 -5.49 11.12 -9.71
CA GLY A 19 -6.83 11.06 -10.31
C GLY A 19 -7.33 9.62 -10.56
N ASP A 20 -6.46 8.62 -10.47
CA ASP A 20 -6.85 7.22 -10.55
C ASP A 20 -7.46 6.71 -9.25
N SER A 21 -8.12 5.55 -9.32
CA SER A 21 -8.70 4.86 -8.17
C SER A 21 -8.59 3.35 -8.36
N PHE A 22 -8.39 2.63 -7.25
CA PHE A 22 -8.30 1.18 -7.22
C PHE A 22 -8.95 0.64 -5.95
N ALA A 23 -9.53 -0.55 -6.07
CA ALA A 23 -10.07 -1.32 -4.97
C ALA A 23 -9.53 -2.75 -5.06
N THR A 24 -9.27 -3.35 -3.90
CA THR A 24 -8.80 -4.73 -3.78
C THR A 24 -9.44 -5.39 -2.57
N PHE A 25 -9.37 -6.71 -2.54
CA PHE A 25 -9.89 -7.54 -1.47
C PHE A 25 -8.77 -8.50 -1.05
N VAL A 26 -8.56 -8.60 0.26
CA VAL A 26 -7.54 -9.45 0.87
C VAL A 26 -8.19 -10.18 2.05
N ASP A 27 -8.03 -11.49 2.07
CA ASP A 27 -8.44 -12.32 3.20
C ASP A 27 -7.34 -12.28 4.26
N LEU A 28 -7.67 -11.76 5.44
CA LEU A 28 -6.76 -11.62 6.57
C LEU A 28 -7.25 -12.48 7.74
N GLU A 29 -6.31 -13.16 8.40
CA GLU A 29 -6.56 -13.78 9.69
C GLU A 29 -6.66 -12.70 10.78
N PRO A 30 -7.26 -12.97 11.95
CA PRO A 30 -7.26 -12.01 13.05
C PRO A 30 -5.82 -11.62 13.47
N GLY A 31 -5.58 -10.32 13.60
CA GLY A 31 -4.25 -9.78 13.88
C GLY A 31 -4.11 -8.28 13.67
N ARG A 32 -2.91 -7.76 13.94
CA ARG A 32 -2.54 -6.36 13.72
C ARG A 32 -1.75 -6.23 12.42
N TYR A 33 -2.22 -5.36 11.54
CA TYR A 33 -1.67 -5.14 10.21
C TYR A 33 -1.31 -3.68 10.00
N GLY A 34 -0.25 -3.44 9.22
CA GLY A 34 0.10 -2.11 8.73
C GLY A 34 -0.37 -1.93 7.29
N LEU A 35 -1.03 -0.82 7.00
CA LEU A 35 -1.27 -0.34 5.65
C LEU A 35 -0.29 0.79 5.38
N ALA A 36 0.56 0.65 4.36
CA ALA A 36 1.65 1.59 4.08
C ALA A 36 1.87 1.78 2.58
N CYS A 37 2.21 3.01 2.18
CA CYS A 37 2.60 3.32 0.80
C CYS A 37 4.13 3.38 0.66
N PHE A 38 4.67 2.56 -0.23
CA PHE A 38 6.12 2.46 -0.47
C PHE A 38 6.59 3.23 -1.72
N LEU A 39 5.76 4.11 -2.27
CA LEU A 39 6.20 5.02 -3.32
C LEU A 39 7.31 5.95 -2.78
N PRO A 40 8.38 6.18 -3.57
CA PRO A 40 9.39 7.17 -3.22
C PRO A 40 8.78 8.56 -3.07
N GLY A 41 9.05 9.21 -1.94
CA GLY A 41 8.68 10.59 -1.64
C GLY A 41 9.89 11.54 -1.74
N THR A 42 9.79 12.68 -1.07
CA THR A 42 10.86 13.71 -1.01
C THR A 42 11.94 13.44 0.03
N ALA A 43 11.61 12.74 1.11
CA ALA A 43 12.48 12.43 2.25
C ALA A 43 12.65 10.92 2.51
N GLY A 44 12.01 10.06 1.71
CA GLY A 44 12.04 8.61 1.89
C GLY A 44 10.94 7.92 1.10
N THR A 45 10.10 7.13 1.79
CA THR A 45 8.84 6.63 1.23
C THR A 45 7.68 7.47 1.72
N HIS A 46 6.56 7.45 1.01
CA HIS A 46 5.33 8.05 1.49
C HIS A 46 4.93 7.55 2.89
N ALA A 47 5.21 6.28 3.22
CA ALA A 47 5.02 5.76 4.58
C ALA A 47 5.81 6.54 5.63
N SER A 48 7.10 6.84 5.39
CA SER A 48 7.91 7.67 6.30
C SER A 48 7.46 9.14 6.35
N GLU A 49 6.67 9.57 5.35
CA GLU A 49 6.10 10.92 5.25
C GLU A 49 4.66 11.00 5.80
N GLY A 50 4.14 9.92 6.39
CA GLY A 50 2.84 9.89 7.06
C GLY A 50 1.76 9.07 6.36
N MET A 51 2.04 8.44 5.22
CA MET A 51 1.13 7.49 4.56
C MET A 51 1.31 6.07 5.07
N ALA A 52 1.19 5.91 6.39
CA ALA A 52 1.15 4.62 7.06
C ALA A 52 0.13 4.66 8.19
N VAL A 53 -0.68 3.61 8.30
CA VAL A 53 -1.66 3.43 9.38
C VAL A 53 -1.64 1.99 9.86
N GLU A 54 -2.01 1.79 11.12
CA GLU A 54 -2.23 0.47 11.70
C GLU A 54 -3.73 0.15 11.72
N MET A 55 -4.06 -1.12 11.52
CA MET A 55 -5.41 -1.64 11.67
C MET A 55 -5.40 -2.99 12.41
N GLU A 56 -6.50 -3.29 13.09
CA GLU A 56 -6.73 -4.56 13.75
C GLU A 56 -7.86 -5.31 13.05
N VAL A 57 -7.66 -6.59 12.80
CA VAL A 57 -8.65 -7.54 12.30
C VAL A 57 -8.98 -8.47 13.46
N GLY A 58 -10.26 -8.57 13.82
CA GLY A 58 -10.75 -9.36 14.96
C GLY A 58 -11.80 -10.39 14.57
#